data_AF-A0AAR5QIW1-F1
#
_entry.id   AF-A0AAR5QIW1-F1
#
_cell.length_a   1.000
_cell.length_b   1.000
_cell.length_c   1.000
_cell.angle_alpha   90.00
_cell.angle_beta   90.00
_cell.angle_gamma   90.00
#
_symmetry.space_group_name_H-M   'P 1'
#
loop_
_entity.id
_entity.type
_entity.pdbx_description
1 polymer ?
#
loop_
_entity_poly.entity_id
_entity_poly.type
_entity_poly.pdbx_seq_one_letter_code
_entity_poly.pdbx_strand_id
1 'polypeptide(L)'
;MDSTKKFDNPSPEESASWLNKLFFCWVLPFFKLGYQKDLQVKDIYNTTKGDLSQPLGDILERNWNEEVLRAQKSGKRPSLKRAIWKTIGKSYMFIGFLIFLNTFLIKMTQPIVLGRYIKYFEKSSTRDATMGWSLGSGVILLAFLNMVAMHYTIVNCSRVGMRVRIACCSLMYRKLLRLNHISSGKTAAGQLVNLLSNDVVRFDFALAFLHYIWIMPLQGIAGLIVMYSYIQTAAFPTMLVMTIQAVLGQGYLSRLQGKFRGKIATLTDQRVKLMNEITSGIQVIKMYAWEKPFEKIVEFSRRKEVNMIARNSYIRGFSSALNIFVERATLYIAVISYVLLGNRITGEVVFSVAQLLNTIQLYMSIFFPLAHSSYEEAKVSVRRIEEFLTMEEIPALTYSDDGVAAAENTGGIRLVKARASWLPNPIAHTLSDIDLNIKPGTLCCVGGTVGSGKSSL
;
A
#
# COMPACT_ATOMS: atom_id res chain seq x y z
N MET A 1 23.83 -8.49 -11.07
CA MET A 1 23.91 -7.10 -11.57
C MET A 1 24.88 -6.37 -10.67
N ASP A 2 26.08 -6.11 -11.17
CA ASP A 2 27.12 -5.38 -10.44
C ASP A 2 26.70 -3.90 -10.37
N SER A 3 26.15 -3.47 -9.22
CA SER A 3 25.57 -2.13 -9.00
C SER A 3 26.59 -1.11 -8.47
N THR A 4 27.88 -1.37 -8.62
CA THR A 4 28.95 -0.54 -8.07
C THR A 4 29.21 0.74 -8.86
N LYS A 5 28.85 0.80 -10.15
CA LYS A 5 28.92 2.05 -10.94
C LYS A 5 27.65 2.89 -10.73
N LYS A 6 27.77 3.95 -9.94
CA LYS A 6 26.79 5.04 -9.88
C LYS A 6 26.99 5.95 -11.09
N PHE A 7 25.99 6.03 -11.95
CA PHE A 7 25.95 7.03 -13.03
C PHE A 7 25.42 8.35 -12.47
N ASP A 8 26.10 9.45 -12.76
CA ASP A 8 25.61 10.76 -12.35
C ASP A 8 24.68 11.31 -13.44
N ASN A 9 23.38 11.25 -13.16
CA ASN A 9 22.32 11.71 -14.05
C ASN A 9 21.24 12.41 -13.20
N PRO A 10 21.42 13.69 -12.83
CA PRO A 10 20.52 14.37 -11.90
C PRO A 10 19.08 14.45 -12.43
N SER A 11 18.10 14.35 -11.54
CA SER A 11 16.69 14.42 -11.95
C SER A 11 16.32 15.81 -12.48
N PRO A 12 15.78 15.90 -13.72
CA PRO A 12 15.34 17.18 -14.28
C PRO A 12 14.14 17.76 -13.51
N GLU A 13 13.49 16.95 -12.67
CA GLU A 13 12.48 17.42 -11.74
C GLU A 13 13.02 18.47 -10.76
N GLU A 14 14.25 18.34 -10.26
CA GLU A 14 14.78 19.28 -9.26
C GLU A 14 14.90 20.69 -9.84
N SER A 15 15.41 20.80 -11.07
CA SER A 15 15.54 22.05 -11.83
C SER A 15 14.24 22.54 -12.48
N ALA A 16 13.18 21.74 -12.51
CA ALA A 16 11.96 22.10 -13.21
C ALA A 16 11.18 23.22 -12.50
N SER A 17 10.68 24.17 -13.29
CA SER A 17 9.74 25.20 -12.84
C SER A 17 8.44 24.58 -12.31
N TRP A 18 7.68 25.34 -11.54
CA TRP A 18 6.43 24.86 -10.94
C TRP A 18 5.39 24.42 -12.00
N LEU A 19 5.31 25.12 -13.14
CA LEU A 19 4.46 24.73 -14.27
C LEU A 19 4.91 23.41 -14.90
N ASN A 20 6.22 23.25 -15.13
CA ASN A 20 6.77 22.01 -15.68
C ASN A 20 6.52 20.82 -14.74
N LYS A 21 6.54 21.04 -13.43
CA LYS A 21 6.18 20.04 -12.42
C LYS A 21 4.69 19.70 -12.45
N LEU A 22 3.82 20.72 -12.55
CA LEU A 22 2.37 20.56 -12.55
C LEU A 22 1.87 19.76 -13.76
N PHE A 23 2.42 20.02 -14.94
CA PHE A 23 2.07 19.32 -16.19
C PHE A 23 2.98 18.11 -16.49
N PHE A 24 3.89 17.77 -15.57
CA PHE A 24 4.86 16.68 -15.73
C PHE A 24 5.73 16.79 -17.00
N CYS A 25 5.91 17.98 -17.56
CA CYS A 25 6.67 18.16 -18.81
C CYS A 25 8.14 17.76 -18.68
N TRP A 26 8.69 17.77 -17.46
CA TRP A 26 10.08 17.39 -17.19
C TRP A 26 10.40 15.92 -17.51
N VAL A 27 9.40 15.03 -17.58
CA VAL A 27 9.60 13.60 -17.90
C VAL A 27 9.56 13.33 -19.41
N LEU A 28 9.02 14.25 -20.22
CA LEU A 28 8.86 14.05 -21.67
C LEU A 28 10.17 13.72 -22.40
N PRO A 29 11.32 14.34 -22.09
CA PRO A 29 12.59 13.97 -22.71
C PRO A 29 12.99 12.51 -22.47
N PHE A 30 12.66 11.97 -21.29
CA PHE A 30 12.94 10.57 -20.95
C PHE A 30 12.05 9.61 -21.74
N PHE A 31 10.77 9.91 -21.92
CA PHE A 31 9.89 9.12 -22.78
C PHE A 31 10.32 9.17 -24.25
N LYS A 32 10.75 10.35 -24.74
CA LYS A 32 11.30 10.47 -26.08
C LYS A 32 12.55 9.61 -26.26
N LEU A 33 13.43 9.58 -25.25
CA LEU A 33 14.62 8.73 -25.27
C LEU A 33 14.26 7.25 -25.34
N GLY A 34 13.31 6.79 -24.51
CA GLY A 34 12.85 5.39 -24.52
C GLY A 34 12.08 4.99 -25.77
N TYR A 35 11.50 5.94 -26.51
CA TYR A 35 10.93 5.69 -27.84
C TYR A 35 12.02 5.50 -28.91
N GLN A 36 13.16 6.17 -28.76
CA GLN A 36 14.25 6.15 -29.74
C GLN A 36 15.25 5.01 -29.53
N LYS A 37 15.44 4.56 -28.27
CA LYS A 37 16.38 3.48 -27.93
C LYS A 37 15.92 2.72 -26.70
N ASP A 38 16.40 1.49 -26.56
CA ASP A 38 16.25 0.73 -25.32
C ASP A 38 16.99 1.43 -24.18
N LEU A 39 16.26 1.66 -23.08
CA LEU A 39 16.76 2.38 -21.91
C LEU A 39 17.78 1.53 -21.16
N GLN A 40 18.93 2.12 -20.84
CA GLN A 40 19.96 1.52 -20.00
C GLN A 40 19.93 2.11 -18.58
N VAL A 41 20.57 1.44 -17.62
CA VAL A 41 20.65 1.89 -16.22
C VAL A 41 21.21 3.32 -16.10
N LYS A 42 22.15 3.69 -16.97
CA LYS A 42 22.74 5.04 -17.02
C LYS A 42 21.77 6.14 -17.47
N ASP A 43 20.71 5.79 -18.19
CA ASP A 43 19.71 6.73 -18.69
C ASP A 43 18.65 7.06 -17.60
N ILE A 44 18.61 6.28 -16.51
CA ILE A 44 17.69 6.49 -15.39
C ILE A 44 18.20 7.66 -14.54
N TYR A 45 17.32 8.57 -14.18
CA TYR A 45 17.66 9.71 -13.33
C TYR A 45 17.91 9.29 -11.88
N ASN A 46 18.82 10.00 -11.24
CA ASN A 46 19.09 9.93 -9.81
C ASN A 46 17.87 10.38 -9.00
N THR A 47 17.68 9.78 -7.83
CA THR A 47 16.59 10.10 -6.92
C THR A 47 16.69 11.53 -6.41
N THR A 48 15.53 12.17 -6.23
CA THR A 48 15.50 13.54 -5.67
C THR A 48 15.95 13.51 -4.21
N LYS A 49 16.50 14.64 -3.72
CA LYS A 49 16.99 14.76 -2.33
C LYS A 49 15.93 14.40 -1.28
N GLY A 50 14.66 14.70 -1.56
CA GLY A 50 13.54 14.41 -0.66
C GLY A 50 13.10 12.93 -0.63
N ASP A 51 13.57 12.12 -1.57
CA ASP A 51 13.21 10.71 -1.72
C ASP A 51 14.38 9.77 -1.37
N LEU A 52 15.48 10.30 -0.83
CA LEU A 52 16.65 9.53 -0.40
C LEU A 52 16.32 8.67 0.84
N SER A 53 16.89 7.45 0.88
CA SER A 53 16.61 6.49 1.95
C SER A 53 17.17 6.90 3.30
N GLN A 54 18.37 7.49 3.34
CA GLN A 54 19.03 7.86 4.57
C GLN A 54 18.25 8.92 5.37
N PRO A 55 17.89 10.10 4.81
CA PRO A 55 17.11 11.09 5.56
C PRO A 55 15.75 10.56 6.02
N LEU A 56 15.05 9.83 5.16
CA LEU A 56 13.73 9.26 5.49
C LEU A 56 13.83 8.21 6.60
N GLY A 57 14.84 7.36 6.54
CA GLY A 57 15.14 6.35 7.56
C GLY A 57 15.51 6.99 8.89
N ASP A 58 16.37 8.01 8.88
CA ASP A 58 16.83 8.71 10.10
C ASP A 58 15.66 9.38 10.85
N ILE A 59 14.76 10.06 10.11
CA ILE A 59 13.61 10.73 10.73
C ILE A 59 12.63 9.69 11.30
N LEU A 60 12.34 8.61 10.57
CA LEU A 60 11.44 7.57 11.06
C LEU A 60 12.03 6.83 12.26
N GLU A 61 13.32 6.51 12.24
CA GLU A 61 14.00 5.86 13.37
C GLU A 61 13.96 6.73 14.62
N ARG A 62 14.23 8.04 14.50
CA ARG A 62 14.10 8.98 15.62
C ARG A 62 12.68 8.94 16.22
N ASN A 63 11.67 9.06 15.37
CA ASN A 63 10.26 9.05 15.78
C ASN A 63 9.84 7.69 16.37
N TRP A 64 10.40 6.58 15.89
CA TRP A 64 10.19 5.24 16.43
C TRP A 64 10.79 5.11 17.82
N ASN A 65 12.03 5.52 18.02
CA ASN A 65 12.70 5.48 19.32
C ASN A 65 11.97 6.34 20.36
N GLU A 66 11.49 7.54 19.99
CA GLU A 66 10.62 8.35 20.85
C GLU A 66 9.32 7.61 21.26
N GLU A 67 8.68 6.91 20.33
CA GLU A 67 7.46 6.16 20.63
C GLU A 67 7.76 4.92 21.49
N VAL A 68 8.90 4.26 21.33
CA VAL A 68 9.36 3.16 22.21
C VAL A 68 9.54 3.66 23.64
N LEU A 69 10.24 4.79 23.83
CA LEU A 69 10.41 5.40 25.17
C LEU A 69 9.07 5.80 25.80
N ARG A 70 8.15 6.36 25.00
CA ARG A 70 6.80 6.71 25.45
C ARG A 70 5.98 5.48 25.84
N ALA A 71 6.08 4.41 25.05
CA ALA A 71 5.38 3.16 25.27
C ALA A 71 5.84 2.51 26.58
N GLN A 72 7.15 2.51 26.85
CA GLN A 72 7.72 2.08 28.13
C GLN A 72 7.18 2.88 29.31
N LYS A 73 7.18 4.22 29.23
CA LYS A 73 6.64 5.09 30.31
C LYS A 73 5.15 4.88 30.58
N SER A 74 4.38 4.48 29.57
CA SER A 74 2.92 4.34 29.68
C SER A 74 2.45 2.89 29.86
N GLY A 75 3.37 1.92 29.94
CA GLY A 75 3.04 0.50 30.01
C GLY A 75 2.28 -0.03 28.79
N LYS A 76 2.37 0.65 27.64
CA LYS A 76 1.66 0.28 26.40
C LYS A 76 2.63 -0.28 25.37
N ARG A 77 2.11 -0.95 24.35
CA ARG A 77 2.93 -1.38 23.20
C ARG A 77 3.26 -0.19 22.29
N PRO A 78 4.49 -0.12 21.74
CA PRO A 78 4.87 0.93 20.80
C PRO A 78 4.05 0.82 19.51
N SER A 79 3.81 1.96 18.86
CA SER A 79 2.93 2.02 17.68
C SER A 79 3.60 2.69 16.48
N LEU A 80 3.89 1.90 15.46
CA LEU A 80 4.57 2.33 14.24
C LEU A 80 3.71 3.31 13.44
N LYS A 81 2.39 3.14 13.44
CA LYS A 81 1.47 4.12 12.82
C LYS A 81 1.67 5.54 13.36
N ARG A 82 2.01 5.70 14.65
CA ARG A 82 2.28 7.02 15.24
C ARG A 82 3.62 7.58 14.81
N ALA A 83 4.65 6.73 14.75
CA ALA A 83 5.96 7.13 14.24
C ALA A 83 5.87 7.56 12.75
N ILE A 84 5.15 6.79 11.93
CA ILE A 84 4.87 7.15 10.52
C ILE A 84 4.11 8.48 10.44
N TRP A 85 3.06 8.66 11.25
CA TRP A 85 2.28 9.90 11.28
C TRP A 85 3.13 11.13 11.66
N LYS A 86 4.00 11.01 12.66
CA LYS A 86 4.95 12.09 13.01
C LYS A 86 5.92 12.42 11.87
N THR A 87 6.28 11.43 11.06
CA THR A 87 7.26 11.57 9.97
C THR A 87 6.67 12.27 8.74
N ILE A 88 5.48 11.86 8.29
CA ILE A 88 4.90 12.33 7.00
C ILE A 88 3.46 12.85 7.11
N GLY A 89 2.79 12.73 8.27
CA GLY A 89 1.35 12.94 8.41
C GLY A 89 0.89 14.35 8.07
N LYS A 90 1.69 15.39 8.36
CA LYS A 90 1.36 16.78 8.00
C LYS A 90 1.29 16.98 6.48
N SER A 91 2.32 16.51 5.76
CA SER A 91 2.36 16.59 4.29
C SER A 91 1.24 15.76 3.67
N TYR A 92 0.96 14.59 4.24
CA TYR A 92 -0.11 13.71 3.77
C TYR A 92 -1.49 14.36 3.94
N MET A 93 -1.78 14.93 5.11
CA MET A 93 -3.05 15.62 5.37
C MET A 93 -3.25 16.86 4.50
N PHE A 94 -2.19 17.59 4.17
CA PHE A 94 -2.28 18.69 3.22
C PHE A 94 -2.74 18.21 1.83
N ILE A 95 -2.20 17.09 1.33
CA ILE A 95 -2.66 16.49 0.07
C ILE A 95 -4.12 16.04 0.19
N GLY A 96 -4.48 15.40 1.31
CA GLY A 96 -5.87 15.04 1.60
C GLY A 96 -6.84 16.22 1.58
N PHE A 97 -6.42 17.37 2.12
CA PHE A 97 -7.19 18.61 2.06
C PHE A 97 -7.37 19.09 0.61
N LEU A 98 -6.34 19.00 -0.25
CA LEU A 98 -6.47 19.32 -1.67
C LEU A 98 -7.40 18.35 -2.42
N ILE A 99 -7.37 17.04 -2.09
CA ILE A 99 -8.30 16.05 -2.65
C ILE A 99 -9.73 16.39 -2.24
N PHE A 100 -9.94 16.75 -0.97
CA PHE A 100 -11.24 17.19 -0.47
C PHE A 100 -11.72 18.45 -1.19
N LEU A 101 -10.86 19.47 -1.34
CA LEU A 101 -11.20 20.70 -2.04
C LEU A 101 -11.60 20.43 -3.50
N ASN A 102 -10.83 19.60 -4.21
CA ASN A 102 -11.16 19.20 -5.59
C ASN A 102 -12.51 18.46 -5.65
N THR A 103 -12.70 17.50 -4.75
CA THR A 103 -13.91 16.66 -4.68
C THR A 103 -15.16 17.47 -4.30
N PHE A 104 -15.04 18.43 -3.40
CA PHE A 104 -16.17 19.19 -2.86
C PHE A 104 -16.46 20.45 -3.66
N LEU A 105 -15.45 21.19 -4.12
CA LEU A 105 -15.66 22.41 -4.89
C LEU A 105 -15.79 22.12 -6.38
N ILE A 106 -14.81 21.45 -6.97
CA ILE A 106 -14.74 21.33 -8.43
C ILE A 106 -15.71 20.24 -8.92
N LYS A 107 -15.59 19.04 -8.37
CA LYS A 107 -16.40 17.89 -8.80
C LYS A 107 -17.90 18.04 -8.54
N MET A 108 -18.31 18.66 -7.44
CA MET A 108 -19.74 18.91 -7.17
C MET A 108 -20.31 20.12 -7.93
N THR A 109 -19.48 21.12 -8.25
CA THR A 109 -19.93 22.28 -9.04
C THR A 109 -20.09 21.93 -10.52
N GLN A 110 -19.31 20.97 -11.03
CA GLN A 110 -19.33 20.59 -12.44
C GLN A 110 -20.74 20.16 -12.94
N PRO A 111 -21.49 19.26 -12.26
CA PRO A 111 -22.88 18.96 -12.62
C PRO A 111 -23.81 20.18 -12.58
N ILE A 112 -23.61 21.09 -11.62
CA ILE A 112 -24.48 22.27 -11.44
C ILE A 112 -24.32 23.25 -12.60
N VAL A 113 -23.07 23.57 -12.96
CA VAL A 113 -22.79 24.49 -14.08
C VAL A 113 -23.25 23.89 -15.40
N LEU A 114 -23.05 22.58 -15.58
CA LEU A 114 -23.48 21.87 -16.77
C LEU A 114 -25.01 21.80 -16.88
N GLY A 115 -25.73 21.60 -15.76
CA GLY A 115 -27.19 21.68 -15.71
C GLY A 115 -27.72 23.04 -16.15
N ARG A 116 -27.14 24.13 -15.62
CA ARG A 116 -27.49 25.51 -16.03
C ARG A 116 -27.17 25.78 -17.50
N TYR A 117 -26.06 25.22 -18.00
CA TYR A 117 -25.69 25.35 -19.41
C TYR A 117 -26.67 24.62 -20.33
N ILE A 118 -27.20 23.45 -19.92
CA ILE A 118 -28.26 22.75 -20.66
C ILE A 118 -29.55 23.59 -20.66
N LYS A 119 -29.93 24.15 -19.50
CA LYS A 119 -31.11 25.02 -19.37
C LYS A 119 -31.06 26.23 -20.30
N TYR A 120 -29.89 26.81 -20.53
CA TYR A 120 -29.71 27.93 -21.46
C TYR A 120 -30.20 27.63 -22.89
N PHE A 121 -30.12 26.37 -23.34
CA PHE A 121 -30.60 25.97 -24.67
C PHE A 121 -32.09 25.60 -24.72
N GLU A 122 -32.80 25.57 -23.60
CA GLU A 122 -34.26 25.36 -23.58
C GLU A 122 -35.01 26.57 -24.17
N LYS A 123 -36.17 26.30 -24.78
CA LYS A 123 -36.87 27.17 -25.76
C LYS A 123 -37.42 28.50 -25.21
N SER A 124 -37.30 28.78 -23.91
CA SER A 124 -38.01 29.86 -23.21
C SER A 124 -37.12 30.98 -22.62
N SER A 125 -35.80 30.89 -22.76
CA SER A 125 -34.88 31.88 -22.17
C SER A 125 -34.63 33.05 -23.14
N THR A 126 -34.76 34.30 -22.70
CA THR A 126 -34.15 35.45 -23.38
C THR A 126 -32.65 35.23 -23.43
N ARG A 127 -32.11 34.92 -24.62
CA ARG A 127 -30.75 34.41 -24.78
C ARG A 127 -29.74 35.54 -24.69
N ASP A 128 -29.23 35.78 -23.50
CA ASP A 128 -28.00 36.54 -23.32
C ASP A 128 -26.79 35.69 -23.76
N ALA A 129 -26.19 36.07 -24.87
CA ALA A 129 -25.02 35.38 -25.42
C ALA A 129 -23.85 35.34 -24.42
N THR A 130 -23.71 36.37 -23.57
CA THR A 130 -22.62 36.43 -22.58
C THR A 130 -22.79 35.38 -21.47
N MET A 131 -24.04 35.09 -21.09
CA MET A 131 -24.36 34.02 -20.15
C MET A 131 -24.04 32.63 -20.74
N GLY A 132 -24.31 32.43 -22.03
CA GLY A 132 -23.95 31.18 -22.73
C GLY A 132 -22.43 30.94 -22.75
N TRP A 133 -21.65 31.95 -23.17
CA TRP A 133 -20.19 31.85 -23.23
C TRP A 133 -19.54 31.66 -21.84
N SER A 134 -20.07 32.33 -20.81
CA SER A 134 -19.53 32.20 -19.44
C SER A 134 -19.79 30.82 -18.84
N LEU A 135 -20.99 30.25 -19.03
CA LEU A 135 -21.30 28.88 -18.59
C LEU A 135 -20.48 27.84 -19.34
N GLY A 136 -20.38 27.95 -20.67
CA GLY A 136 -19.57 27.04 -21.49
C GLY A 136 -18.09 27.06 -21.10
N SER A 137 -17.51 28.26 -20.94
CA SER A 137 -16.13 28.44 -20.47
C SER A 137 -15.95 27.90 -19.05
N GLY A 138 -16.95 28.07 -18.18
CA GLY A 138 -16.96 27.52 -16.82
C GLY A 138 -16.89 26.00 -16.79
N VAL A 139 -17.63 25.29 -17.64
CA VAL A 139 -17.57 23.81 -17.74
C VAL A 139 -16.17 23.36 -18.16
N ILE A 140 -15.58 23.99 -19.18
CA ILE A 140 -14.23 23.66 -19.68
C ILE A 140 -13.19 23.91 -18.59
N LEU A 141 -13.25 25.07 -17.93
CA LEU A 141 -12.33 25.44 -16.86
C LEU A 141 -12.42 24.47 -15.68
N LEU A 142 -13.63 24.12 -15.22
CA LEU A 142 -13.81 23.16 -14.13
C LEU A 142 -13.27 21.77 -14.50
N ALA A 143 -13.50 21.31 -15.72
CA ALA A 143 -12.97 20.04 -16.19
C ALA A 143 -11.43 20.04 -16.21
N PHE A 144 -10.82 21.11 -16.71
CA PHE A 144 -9.38 21.29 -16.73
C PHE A 144 -8.77 21.36 -15.31
N LEU A 145 -9.36 22.16 -14.41
CA LEU A 145 -8.92 22.27 -13.02
C LEU A 145 -9.03 20.92 -12.29
N ASN A 146 -10.12 20.18 -12.51
CA ASN A 146 -10.26 18.83 -11.96
C ASN A 146 -9.16 17.89 -12.47
N MET A 147 -8.87 17.92 -13.77
CA MET A 147 -7.81 17.10 -14.37
C MET A 147 -6.46 17.38 -13.72
N VAL A 148 -6.07 18.66 -13.65
CA VAL A 148 -4.79 19.09 -13.05
C VAL A 148 -4.71 18.71 -11.58
N ALA A 149 -5.74 19.03 -10.79
CA ALA A 149 -5.78 18.74 -9.36
C ALA A 149 -5.77 17.23 -9.07
N MET A 150 -6.49 16.43 -9.85
CA MET A 150 -6.53 14.98 -9.70
C MET A 150 -5.15 14.36 -9.94
N HIS A 151 -4.48 14.67 -11.04
CA HIS A 151 -3.17 14.08 -11.35
C HIS A 151 -2.10 14.54 -10.36
N TYR A 152 -2.11 15.82 -9.98
CA TYR A 152 -1.22 16.35 -8.96
C TYR A 152 -1.38 15.60 -7.63
N THR A 153 -2.62 15.43 -7.15
CA THR A 153 -2.87 14.77 -5.87
C THR A 153 -2.55 13.27 -5.90
N ILE A 154 -2.86 12.56 -7.00
CA ILE A 154 -2.52 11.14 -7.15
C ILE A 154 -1.00 10.93 -7.06
N VAL A 155 -0.20 11.66 -7.84
CA VAL A 155 1.25 11.49 -7.84
C VAL A 155 1.85 11.82 -6.48
N ASN A 156 1.39 12.88 -5.83
CA ASN A 156 1.87 13.24 -4.49
C ASN A 156 1.48 12.22 -3.42
N CYS A 157 0.27 11.65 -3.46
CA CYS A 157 -0.10 10.54 -2.59
C CYS A 157 0.78 9.31 -2.81
N SER A 158 1.02 8.93 -4.08
CA SER A 158 1.91 7.81 -4.41
C SER A 158 3.35 8.04 -3.92
N ARG A 159 3.86 9.28 -4.02
CA ARG A 159 5.17 9.65 -3.46
C ARG A 159 5.22 9.52 -1.94
N VAL A 160 4.16 9.94 -1.24
CA VAL A 160 4.08 9.76 0.22
C VAL A 160 4.10 8.27 0.57
N GLY A 161 3.35 7.43 -0.16
CA GLY A 161 3.39 5.97 -0.03
C GLY A 161 4.80 5.40 -0.17
N MET A 162 5.47 5.78 -1.26
CA MET A 162 6.84 5.38 -1.55
C MET A 162 7.81 5.81 -0.44
N ARG A 163 7.68 7.03 0.09
CA ARG A 163 8.54 7.53 1.18
C ARG A 163 8.38 6.71 2.47
N VAL A 164 7.15 6.33 2.82
CA VAL A 164 6.91 5.44 3.97
C VAL A 164 7.55 4.09 3.75
N ARG A 165 7.37 3.50 2.56
CA ARG A 165 8.00 2.22 2.20
C ARG A 165 9.52 2.30 2.36
N ILE A 166 10.16 3.33 1.79
CA ILE A 166 11.61 3.54 1.87
C ILE A 166 12.07 3.70 3.34
N ALA A 167 11.38 4.53 4.12
CA ALA A 167 11.71 4.76 5.52
C ALA A 167 11.58 3.47 6.36
N CYS A 168 10.50 2.71 6.16
CA CYS A 168 10.29 1.43 6.82
C CYS A 168 11.36 0.40 6.43
N CYS A 169 11.73 0.30 5.14
CA CYS A 169 12.82 -0.57 4.71
C CYS A 169 14.15 -0.22 5.40
N SER A 170 14.49 1.07 5.46
CA SER A 170 15.71 1.53 6.15
C SER A 170 15.68 1.17 7.64
N LEU A 171 14.56 1.44 8.32
CA LEU A 171 14.40 1.12 9.74
C LEU A 171 14.51 -0.38 10.01
N MET A 172 13.81 -1.20 9.22
CA MET A 172 13.86 -2.67 9.35
C MET A 172 15.24 -3.22 9.05
N TYR A 173 15.96 -2.69 8.06
CA TYR A 173 17.32 -3.10 7.77
C TYR A 173 18.28 -2.77 8.92
N ARG A 174 18.16 -1.58 9.53
CA ARG A 174 18.96 -1.23 10.73
C ARG A 174 18.60 -2.09 11.94
N LYS A 175 17.32 -2.44 12.11
CA LYS A 175 16.88 -3.36 13.16
C LYS A 175 17.50 -4.75 12.94
N LEU A 176 17.48 -5.25 11.71
CA LEU A 176 18.03 -6.56 11.34
C LEU A 176 19.49 -6.71 11.78
N LEU A 177 20.31 -5.68 11.55
CA LEU A 177 21.73 -5.68 11.93
C LEU A 177 21.98 -5.70 13.45
N ARG A 178 20.94 -5.48 14.26
CA ARG A 178 20.99 -5.48 15.73
C ARG A 178 20.29 -6.69 16.36
N LEU A 179 19.63 -7.55 15.59
CA LEU A 179 18.85 -8.66 16.14
C LEU A 179 19.74 -9.77 16.70
N ASN A 180 19.32 -10.36 17.82
CA ASN A 180 19.96 -11.54 18.38
C ASN A 180 19.76 -12.76 17.45
N HIS A 181 20.75 -13.65 17.35
CA HIS A 181 20.71 -14.86 16.53
C HIS A 181 19.51 -15.78 16.87
N ILE A 182 19.08 -15.79 18.13
CA ILE A 182 17.90 -16.56 18.59
C ILE A 182 16.60 -15.98 18.03
N SER A 183 16.47 -14.66 18.03
CA SER A 183 15.34 -13.96 17.42
C SER A 183 15.36 -14.04 15.88
N SER A 184 16.57 -14.14 15.29
CA SER A 184 16.79 -14.38 13.87
C SER A 184 16.44 -15.82 13.46
N GLY A 185 16.61 -16.81 14.36
CA GLY A 185 16.13 -18.18 14.14
C GLY A 185 14.60 -18.31 14.22
N LYS A 186 13.94 -17.54 15.12
CA LYS A 186 12.47 -17.46 15.19
C LYS A 186 11.86 -16.75 13.98
N THR A 187 12.57 -15.78 13.42
CA THR A 187 12.16 -15.03 12.23
C THR A 187 12.89 -15.59 11.03
N ALA A 188 12.41 -16.72 10.49
CA ALA A 188 13.03 -17.34 9.32
C ALA A 188 13.34 -16.27 8.26
N ALA A 189 14.53 -16.29 7.65
CA ALA A 189 14.95 -15.28 6.65
C ALA A 189 13.88 -15.01 5.57
N GLY A 190 13.08 -16.03 5.22
CA GLY A 190 11.92 -15.88 4.33
C GLY A 190 10.82 -14.94 4.84
N GLN A 191 10.51 -14.92 6.14
CA GLN A 191 9.54 -13.99 6.73
C GLN A 191 10.02 -12.53 6.61
N LEU A 192 11.31 -12.28 6.83
CA LEU A 192 11.91 -10.96 6.67
C LEU A 192 11.87 -10.48 5.21
N VAL A 193 12.25 -11.36 4.28
CA VAL A 193 12.14 -11.05 2.84
C VAL A 193 10.69 -10.72 2.50
N ASN A 194 9.71 -11.41 3.08
CA ASN A 194 8.29 -11.11 2.89
C ASN A 194 7.90 -9.74 3.47
N LEU A 195 8.42 -9.37 4.64
CA LEU A 195 8.19 -8.04 5.22
C LEU A 195 8.72 -6.91 4.31
N LEU A 196 9.95 -7.08 3.80
CA LEU A 196 10.63 -6.10 2.93
C LEU A 196 10.08 -6.04 1.50
N SER A 197 9.47 -7.12 1.00
CA SER A 197 8.96 -7.19 -0.38
C SER A 197 7.45 -6.99 -0.50
N ASN A 198 6.66 -7.51 0.45
CA ASN A 198 5.20 -7.52 0.34
C ASN A 198 4.52 -6.58 1.36
N ASP A 199 4.92 -6.59 2.63
CA ASP A 199 4.23 -5.81 3.66
C ASP A 199 4.45 -4.30 3.50
N VAL A 200 5.69 -3.86 3.23
CA VAL A 200 6.00 -2.43 3.02
C VAL A 200 5.44 -1.86 1.72
N VAL A 201 5.25 -2.68 0.68
CA VAL A 201 4.70 -2.23 -0.61
C VAL A 201 3.21 -1.89 -0.50
N ARG A 202 2.48 -2.47 0.47
CA ARG A 202 1.07 -2.13 0.71
C ARG A 202 0.85 -0.67 1.08
N PHE A 203 1.87 0.01 1.63
CA PHE A 203 1.78 1.44 1.93
C PHE A 203 1.63 2.30 0.68
N ASP A 204 2.20 1.89 -0.46
CA ASP A 204 2.09 2.61 -1.74
C ASP A 204 0.62 2.72 -2.17
N PHE A 205 -0.10 1.60 -2.09
CA PHE A 205 -1.50 1.54 -2.46
C PHE A 205 -2.42 2.13 -1.37
N ALA A 206 -2.17 1.82 -0.09
CA ALA A 206 -3.01 2.30 0.99
C ALA A 206 -3.04 3.83 1.09
N LEU A 207 -1.88 4.49 1.03
CA LEU A 207 -1.80 5.95 1.12
C LEU A 207 -2.36 6.66 -0.13
N ALA A 208 -2.55 5.96 -1.24
CA ALA A 208 -3.26 6.51 -2.40
C ALA A 208 -4.78 6.65 -2.15
N PHE A 209 -5.38 5.78 -1.32
CA PHE A 209 -6.83 5.73 -1.15
C PHE A 209 -7.35 6.11 0.23
N LEU A 210 -6.50 6.10 1.27
CA LEU A 210 -6.93 6.28 2.66
C LEU A 210 -7.74 7.55 2.93
N HIS A 211 -7.52 8.65 2.19
CA HIS A 211 -8.33 9.86 2.37
C HIS A 211 -9.81 9.67 1.98
N TYR A 212 -10.14 8.72 1.11
CA TYR A 212 -11.54 8.47 0.73
C TYR A 212 -12.38 7.89 1.86
N ILE A 213 -11.78 7.40 2.96
CA ILE A 213 -12.53 6.94 4.15
C ILE A 213 -13.32 8.09 4.79
N TRP A 214 -12.69 9.25 4.95
CA TRP A 214 -13.34 10.42 5.59
C TRP A 214 -13.95 11.38 4.57
N ILE A 215 -13.46 11.41 3.32
CA ILE A 215 -14.07 12.21 2.25
C ILE A 215 -15.43 11.64 1.85
N MET A 216 -15.58 10.32 1.78
CA MET A 216 -16.84 9.67 1.35
C MET A 216 -18.08 10.14 2.14
N PRO A 217 -18.12 10.11 3.49
CA PRO A 217 -19.30 10.53 4.23
C PRO A 217 -19.63 12.01 4.01
N LEU A 218 -18.60 12.88 3.96
CA LEU A 218 -18.79 14.31 3.68
C LEU A 218 -19.35 14.54 2.27
N GLN A 219 -18.85 13.79 1.28
CA GLN A 219 -19.30 13.86 -0.10
C GLN A 219 -20.74 13.32 -0.25
N GLY A 220 -21.12 12.29 0.51
CA GLY A 220 -22.48 11.78 0.54
C GLY A 220 -23.48 12.81 1.10
N ILE A 221 -23.11 13.49 2.18
CA ILE A 221 -23.93 14.56 2.79
C ILE A 221 -24.07 15.74 1.83
N ALA A 222 -22.97 16.23 1.26
CA ALA A 222 -23.04 17.33 0.31
C ALA A 222 -23.79 16.97 -0.98
N GLY A 223 -23.58 15.74 -1.47
CA GLY A 223 -24.34 15.19 -2.58
C GLY A 223 -25.84 15.16 -2.31
N LEU A 224 -26.27 14.75 -1.11
CA LEU A 224 -27.67 14.79 -0.69
C LEU A 224 -28.22 16.23 -0.65
N ILE A 225 -27.47 17.18 -0.09
CA ILE A 225 -27.88 18.60 -0.01
C ILE A 225 -28.06 19.17 -1.43
N VAL A 226 -27.09 18.96 -2.32
CA VAL A 226 -27.18 19.44 -3.71
C VAL A 226 -28.31 18.72 -4.45
N MET A 227 -28.46 17.41 -4.28
CA MET A 227 -29.53 16.64 -4.92
C MET A 227 -30.92 17.09 -4.45
N TYR A 228 -31.09 17.44 -3.17
CA TYR A 228 -32.32 18.00 -2.64
C TYR A 228 -32.72 19.30 -3.36
N SER A 229 -31.75 20.11 -3.80
CA SER A 229 -32.05 21.32 -4.58
C SER A 229 -32.65 21.05 -5.97
N TYR A 230 -32.41 19.86 -6.56
CA TYR A 230 -32.93 19.48 -7.88
C TYR A 230 -34.22 18.66 -7.81
N ILE A 231 -34.27 17.67 -6.91
CA ILE A 231 -35.38 16.70 -6.84
C ILE A 231 -36.13 16.70 -5.50
N GLN A 232 -35.87 17.69 -4.64
CA GLN A 232 -36.58 17.89 -3.38
C GLN A 232 -36.58 16.61 -2.52
N THR A 233 -37.73 16.22 -1.99
CA THR A 233 -37.89 15.04 -1.12
C THR A 233 -37.59 13.71 -1.83
N ALA A 234 -37.56 13.65 -3.16
CA ALA A 234 -37.13 12.45 -3.90
C ALA A 234 -35.63 12.14 -3.75
N ALA A 235 -34.83 13.08 -3.23
CA ALA A 235 -33.41 12.85 -2.94
C ALA A 235 -33.20 11.79 -1.84
N PHE A 236 -34.08 11.75 -0.82
CA PHE A 236 -33.95 10.83 0.31
C PHE A 236 -34.10 9.35 -0.06
N PRO A 237 -35.19 8.90 -0.74
CA PRO A 237 -35.30 7.50 -1.14
C PRO A 237 -34.18 7.09 -2.11
N THR A 238 -33.74 8.01 -2.98
CA THR A 238 -32.61 7.78 -3.89
C THR A 238 -31.31 7.50 -3.15
N MET A 239 -30.95 8.38 -2.21
CA MET A 239 -29.73 8.23 -1.39
C MET A 239 -29.80 7.02 -0.46
N LEU A 240 -30.99 6.68 0.05
CA LEU A 240 -31.19 5.49 0.88
C LEU A 240 -30.93 4.21 0.09
N VAL A 241 -31.55 4.05 -1.08
CA VAL A 241 -31.37 2.87 -1.94
C VAL A 241 -29.89 2.73 -2.33
N MET A 242 -29.27 3.84 -2.74
CA MET A 242 -27.86 3.89 -3.08
C MET A 242 -26.95 3.46 -1.92
N THR A 243 -27.21 3.95 -0.70
CA THR A 243 -26.43 3.62 0.49
C THR A 243 -26.60 2.15 0.88
N ILE A 244 -27.84 1.65 0.90
CA ILE A 244 -28.15 0.25 1.21
C ILE A 244 -27.36 -0.67 0.28
N GLN A 245 -27.36 -0.36 -1.01
CA GLN A 245 -26.80 -1.27 -1.99
C GLN A 245 -25.28 -1.08 -2.19
N ALA A 246 -24.73 0.11 -1.94
CA ALA A 246 -23.29 0.32 -1.82
C ALA A 246 -22.70 -0.36 -0.57
N VAL A 247 -23.35 -0.23 0.60
CA VAL A 247 -22.82 -0.74 1.87
C VAL A 247 -23.15 -2.22 2.07
N LEU A 248 -24.41 -2.61 1.98
CA LEU A 248 -24.85 -3.99 2.25
C LEU A 248 -24.59 -4.89 1.04
N GLY A 249 -24.99 -4.45 -0.15
CA GLY A 249 -24.85 -5.21 -1.39
C GLY A 249 -23.39 -5.49 -1.74
N GLN A 250 -22.62 -4.44 -2.02
CA GLN A 250 -21.20 -4.59 -2.39
C GLN A 250 -20.36 -5.08 -1.21
N GLY A 251 -20.65 -4.67 0.03
CA GLY A 251 -19.95 -5.16 1.22
C GLY A 251 -20.07 -6.67 1.42
N TYR A 252 -21.29 -7.22 1.25
CA TYR A 252 -21.51 -8.67 1.32
C TYR A 252 -20.80 -9.42 0.18
N LEU A 253 -20.97 -8.96 -1.07
CA LEU A 253 -20.33 -9.55 -2.25
C LEU A 253 -18.81 -9.55 -2.13
N SER A 254 -18.23 -8.45 -1.65
CA SER A 254 -16.78 -8.30 -1.42
C SER A 254 -16.28 -9.30 -0.37
N ARG A 255 -16.99 -9.45 0.77
CA ARG A 255 -16.64 -10.46 1.78
C ARG A 255 -16.72 -11.88 1.23
N LEU A 256 -17.74 -12.18 0.44
CA LEU A 256 -17.91 -13.48 -0.19
C LEU A 256 -16.74 -13.78 -1.15
N GLN A 257 -16.39 -12.81 -2.01
CA GLN A 257 -15.21 -12.91 -2.88
C GLN A 257 -13.92 -13.13 -2.07
N GLY A 258 -13.75 -12.43 -0.94
CA GLY A 258 -12.61 -12.63 -0.04
C GLY A 258 -12.50 -14.07 0.47
N LYS A 259 -13.61 -14.69 0.88
CA LYS A 259 -13.64 -16.11 1.30
C LYS A 259 -13.22 -17.05 0.18
N PHE A 260 -13.71 -16.83 -1.05
CA PHE A 260 -13.31 -17.64 -2.21
C PHE A 260 -11.84 -17.42 -2.58
N ARG A 261 -11.33 -16.19 -2.54
CA ARG A 261 -9.91 -15.89 -2.77
C ARG A 261 -9.01 -16.63 -1.78
N GLY A 262 -9.39 -16.71 -0.50
CA GLY A 262 -8.66 -17.50 0.49
C GLY A 262 -8.61 -19.00 0.13
N LYS A 263 -9.73 -19.59 -0.27
CA LYS A 263 -9.76 -21.00 -0.73
C LYS A 263 -8.94 -21.22 -1.99
N ILE A 264 -9.03 -20.31 -2.96
CA ILE A 264 -8.22 -20.36 -4.19
C ILE A 264 -6.73 -20.32 -3.84
N ALA A 265 -6.31 -19.45 -2.94
CA ALA A 265 -4.91 -19.38 -2.48
C ALA A 265 -4.45 -20.72 -1.91
N THR A 266 -5.21 -21.35 -1.01
CA THR A 266 -4.84 -22.65 -0.43
C THR A 266 -4.72 -23.77 -1.48
N LEU A 267 -5.61 -23.81 -2.48
CA LEU A 267 -5.54 -24.79 -3.57
C LEU A 267 -4.35 -24.51 -4.50
N THR A 268 -4.05 -23.23 -4.75
CA THR A 268 -2.90 -22.80 -5.54
C THR A 268 -1.61 -23.22 -4.86
N ASP A 269 -1.49 -23.00 -3.54
CA ASP A 269 -0.32 -23.39 -2.75
C ASP A 269 -0.10 -24.90 -2.80
N GLN A 270 -1.16 -25.70 -2.68
CA GLN A 270 -1.08 -27.16 -2.82
C GLN A 270 -0.59 -27.58 -4.21
N ARG A 271 -1.11 -26.97 -5.28
CA ARG A 271 -0.65 -27.25 -6.66
C ARG A 271 0.80 -26.85 -6.87
N VAL A 272 1.21 -25.67 -6.41
CA VAL A 272 2.60 -25.20 -6.52
C VAL A 272 3.55 -26.10 -5.75
N LYS A 273 3.18 -26.54 -4.55
CA LYS A 273 3.95 -27.52 -3.78
C LYS A 273 4.13 -28.83 -4.54
N LEU A 274 3.05 -29.39 -5.09
CA LEU A 274 3.10 -30.60 -5.92
C LEU A 274 4.03 -30.41 -7.13
N MET A 275 3.95 -29.26 -7.81
CA MET A 275 4.83 -28.95 -8.94
C MET A 275 6.30 -28.90 -8.51
N ASN A 276 6.62 -28.32 -7.35
CA ASN A 276 7.99 -28.27 -6.85
C ASN A 276 8.53 -29.67 -6.54
N GLU A 277 7.72 -30.55 -5.96
CA GLU A 277 8.09 -31.95 -5.69
C GLU A 277 8.35 -32.72 -7.00
N ILE A 278 7.48 -32.56 -8.01
CA ILE A 278 7.67 -33.17 -9.34
C ILE A 278 8.94 -32.65 -10.02
N THR A 279 9.19 -31.34 -9.96
CA THR A 279 10.36 -30.73 -10.62
C THR A 279 11.65 -31.16 -9.94
N SER A 280 11.65 -31.27 -8.61
CA SER A 280 12.81 -31.77 -7.85
C SER A 280 13.07 -33.26 -8.12
N GLY A 281 12.02 -34.06 -8.34
CA GLY A 281 12.08 -35.49 -8.64
C GLY A 281 12.10 -35.85 -10.13
N ILE A 282 12.31 -34.89 -11.04
CA ILE A 282 12.01 -35.10 -12.47
C ILE A 282 12.84 -36.22 -13.10
N GLN A 283 14.09 -36.39 -12.68
CA GLN A 283 14.98 -37.42 -13.21
C GLN A 283 14.44 -38.83 -12.92
N VAL A 284 13.94 -39.08 -11.71
CA VAL A 284 13.37 -40.37 -11.31
C VAL A 284 12.07 -40.63 -12.09
N ILE A 285 11.20 -39.62 -12.19
CA ILE A 285 9.94 -39.72 -12.93
C ILE A 285 10.20 -40.09 -14.39
N LYS A 286 11.22 -39.48 -15.01
CA LYS A 286 11.65 -39.79 -16.39
C LYS A 286 12.23 -41.20 -16.53
N MET A 287 13.07 -41.63 -15.58
CA MET A 287 13.66 -42.98 -15.59
C MET A 287 12.60 -44.08 -15.58
N TYR A 288 11.49 -43.87 -14.87
CA TYR A 288 10.39 -44.83 -14.77
C TYR A 288 9.22 -44.57 -15.73
N ALA A 289 9.32 -43.59 -16.63
CA ALA A 289 8.26 -43.18 -17.55
C ALA A 289 6.91 -42.87 -16.85
N TRP A 290 6.96 -42.24 -15.67
CA TRP A 290 5.79 -41.93 -14.85
C TRP A 290 5.12 -40.58 -15.17
N GLU A 291 5.46 -39.94 -16.30
CA GLU A 291 4.96 -38.59 -16.60
C GLU A 291 3.44 -38.56 -16.71
N LYS A 292 2.82 -39.55 -17.35
CA LYS A 292 1.36 -39.60 -17.56
C LYS A 292 0.57 -39.75 -16.25
N PRO A 293 0.96 -40.64 -15.31
CA PRO A 293 0.38 -40.65 -13.97
C PRO A 293 0.50 -39.30 -13.23
N PHE A 294 1.69 -38.69 -13.20
CA PHE A 294 1.89 -37.41 -12.50
C PHE A 294 1.14 -36.26 -13.16
N GLU A 295 1.01 -36.26 -14.50
CA GLU A 295 0.18 -35.31 -15.26
C GLU A 295 -1.27 -35.34 -14.76
N LYS A 296 -1.86 -36.54 -14.58
CA LYS A 296 -3.23 -36.68 -14.07
C LYS A 296 -3.39 -36.18 -12.62
N ILE A 297 -2.38 -36.34 -11.78
CA ILE A 297 -2.40 -35.81 -10.40
C ILE A 297 -2.44 -34.28 -10.42
N VAL A 298 -1.60 -33.65 -11.26
CA VAL A 298 -1.58 -32.20 -11.45
C VAL A 298 -2.89 -31.71 -12.04
N GLU A 299 -3.44 -32.41 -13.03
CA GLU A 299 -4.73 -32.09 -13.65
C GLU A 299 -5.87 -32.09 -12.61
N PHE A 300 -5.93 -33.10 -11.74
CA PHE A 300 -6.93 -33.16 -10.68
C PHE A 300 -6.83 -31.98 -9.70
N SER A 301 -5.60 -31.64 -9.29
CA SER A 301 -5.34 -30.48 -8.44
C SER A 301 -5.78 -29.18 -9.13
N ARG A 302 -5.40 -29.01 -10.40
CA ARG A 302 -5.76 -27.86 -11.22
C ARG A 302 -7.28 -27.74 -11.42
N ARG A 303 -7.99 -28.86 -11.63
CA ARG A 303 -9.45 -28.85 -11.80
C ARG A 303 -10.16 -28.33 -10.55
N LYS A 304 -9.71 -28.73 -9.34
CA LYS A 304 -10.24 -28.19 -8.07
C LYS A 304 -10.01 -26.68 -7.96
N GLU A 305 -8.80 -26.22 -8.28
CA GLU A 305 -8.42 -24.81 -8.27
C GLU A 305 -9.29 -24.00 -9.26
N VAL A 306 -9.36 -24.44 -10.53
CA VAL A 306 -10.11 -23.79 -11.61
C VAL A 306 -11.61 -23.73 -11.29
N ASN A 307 -12.19 -24.78 -10.72
CA ASN A 307 -13.60 -24.75 -10.30
C ASN A 307 -13.86 -23.66 -9.25
N MET A 308 -12.95 -23.45 -8.30
CA MET A 308 -13.08 -22.37 -7.32
C MET A 308 -12.84 -20.99 -7.95
N ILE A 309 -11.89 -20.89 -8.88
CA ILE A 309 -11.65 -19.66 -9.66
C ILE A 309 -12.90 -19.30 -10.48
N ALA A 310 -13.54 -20.27 -11.13
CA ALA A 310 -14.75 -20.07 -11.91
C ALA A 310 -15.89 -19.55 -11.02
N ARG A 311 -16.14 -20.16 -9.85
CA ARG A 311 -17.13 -19.68 -8.87
C ARG A 311 -16.86 -18.24 -8.43
N ASN A 312 -15.61 -17.91 -8.11
CA ASN A 312 -15.23 -16.54 -7.74
C ASN A 312 -15.40 -15.55 -8.91
N SER A 313 -15.15 -16.01 -10.14
CA SER A 313 -15.29 -15.21 -11.36
C SER A 313 -16.77 -14.92 -11.66
N TYR A 314 -17.68 -15.89 -11.46
CA TYR A 314 -19.12 -15.65 -11.56
C TYR A 314 -19.60 -14.62 -10.54
N ILE A 315 -19.14 -14.69 -9.29
CA ILE A 315 -19.47 -13.68 -8.26
C ILE A 315 -18.92 -12.30 -8.63
N ARG A 316 -17.71 -12.24 -9.19
CA ARG A 316 -17.11 -10.99 -9.68
C ARG A 316 -17.89 -10.40 -10.86
N GLY A 317 -18.27 -11.24 -11.83
CA GLY A 317 -19.10 -10.86 -12.96
C GLY A 317 -20.44 -10.31 -12.50
N PHE A 318 -21.12 -11.03 -11.59
CA PHE A 318 -22.37 -10.59 -11.00
C PHE A 318 -22.24 -9.26 -10.23
N SER A 319 -21.21 -9.10 -9.39
CA SER A 319 -20.94 -7.85 -8.66
C SER A 319 -20.65 -6.66 -9.60
N SER A 320 -19.98 -6.91 -10.72
CA SER A 320 -19.71 -5.90 -11.76
C SER A 320 -20.98 -5.51 -12.52
N ALA A 321 -21.78 -6.50 -12.92
CA ALA A 321 -23.07 -6.28 -13.56
C ALA A 321 -24.04 -5.52 -12.63
N LEU A 322 -24.05 -5.88 -11.34
CA LEU A 322 -24.85 -5.20 -10.33
C LEU A 322 -24.44 -3.73 -10.19
N ASN A 323 -23.14 -3.40 -10.21
CA ASN A 323 -22.69 -1.99 -10.17
C ASN A 323 -23.23 -1.15 -11.34
N ILE A 324 -23.24 -1.71 -12.56
CA ILE A 324 -23.77 -1.02 -13.75
C ILE A 324 -25.29 -0.88 -13.66
N PHE A 325 -26.00 -1.97 -13.30
CA PHE A 325 -27.45 -1.96 -13.18
C PHE A 325 -27.92 -0.95 -12.14
N VAL A 326 -27.19 -0.84 -11.04
CA VAL A 326 -27.47 0.07 -9.94
C VAL A 326 -27.46 1.51 -10.37
N GLU A 327 -26.45 1.91 -11.14
CA GLU A 327 -26.36 3.30 -11.62
C GLU A 327 -27.65 3.70 -12.35
N ARG A 328 -28.18 2.77 -13.16
CA ARG A 328 -29.43 2.96 -13.90
C ARG A 328 -30.67 2.89 -13.00
N ALA A 329 -30.70 1.94 -12.07
CA ALA A 329 -31.81 1.76 -11.14
C ALA A 329 -31.96 2.95 -10.17
N THR A 330 -30.86 3.47 -9.63
CA THR A 330 -30.86 4.63 -8.74
C THR A 330 -31.33 5.89 -9.48
N LEU A 331 -30.89 6.11 -10.73
CA LEU A 331 -31.40 7.21 -11.56
C LEU A 331 -32.90 7.06 -11.84
N TYR A 332 -33.35 5.85 -12.18
CA TYR A 332 -34.77 5.56 -12.41
C TYR A 332 -35.63 5.86 -11.17
N ILE A 333 -35.18 5.41 -9.99
CA ILE A 333 -35.86 5.65 -8.70
C ILE A 333 -35.92 7.16 -8.40
N ALA A 334 -34.85 7.89 -8.66
CA ALA A 334 -34.79 9.34 -8.48
C ALA A 334 -35.84 10.06 -9.35
N VAL A 335 -35.87 9.73 -10.64
CA VAL A 335 -36.79 10.34 -11.60
C VAL A 335 -38.24 9.95 -11.30
N ILE A 336 -38.53 8.69 -11.01
CA ILE A 336 -39.89 8.24 -10.68
C ILE A 336 -40.39 8.87 -9.39
N SER A 337 -39.57 8.88 -8.34
CA SER A 337 -39.95 9.50 -7.08
C SER A 337 -40.24 10.98 -7.27
N TYR A 338 -39.48 11.67 -8.13
CA TYR A 338 -39.72 13.07 -8.47
C TYR A 338 -41.05 13.29 -9.20
N VAL A 339 -41.40 12.43 -10.15
CA VAL A 339 -42.69 12.48 -10.88
C VAL A 339 -43.87 12.13 -9.98
N LEU A 340 -43.76 11.11 -9.12
CA LEU A 340 -44.82 10.68 -8.22
C LEU A 340 -45.17 11.76 -7.19
N LEU A 341 -44.23 12.64 -6.87
CA LEU A 341 -44.46 13.83 -6.04
C LEU A 341 -45.13 14.99 -6.80
N GLY A 342 -45.51 14.78 -8.08
CA GLY A 342 -46.23 15.75 -8.90
C GLY A 342 -45.32 16.75 -9.63
N ASN A 343 -44.00 16.57 -9.60
CA ASN A 343 -43.06 17.49 -10.27
C ASN A 343 -42.89 17.17 -11.76
N ARG A 344 -42.52 18.19 -12.55
CA ARG A 344 -42.29 18.07 -13.99
C ARG A 344 -40.83 17.80 -14.30
N ILE A 345 -40.56 16.81 -15.14
CA ILE A 345 -39.21 16.48 -15.60
C ILE A 345 -38.71 17.53 -16.60
N THR A 346 -37.53 18.08 -16.35
CA THR A 346 -36.77 18.92 -17.31
C THR A 346 -35.43 18.28 -17.65
N GLY A 347 -34.83 18.67 -18.78
CA GLY A 347 -33.53 18.15 -19.19
C GLY A 347 -32.42 18.49 -18.19
N GLU A 348 -32.46 19.69 -17.63
CA GLU A 348 -31.58 20.16 -16.54
C GLU A 348 -31.59 19.20 -15.34
N VAL A 349 -32.79 18.83 -14.85
CA VAL A 349 -32.93 18.01 -13.63
C VAL A 349 -32.40 16.60 -13.86
N VAL A 350 -32.82 15.93 -14.93
CA VAL A 350 -32.42 14.53 -15.19
C VAL A 350 -30.91 14.43 -15.38
N PHE A 351 -30.34 15.34 -16.17
CA PHE A 351 -28.91 15.30 -16.46
C PHE A 351 -28.07 15.63 -15.21
N SER A 352 -28.45 16.65 -14.46
CA SER A 352 -27.71 17.06 -13.25
C SER A 352 -27.75 15.96 -12.18
N VAL A 353 -28.92 15.35 -11.97
CA VAL A 353 -29.10 14.24 -11.02
C VAL A 353 -28.30 13.02 -11.47
N ALA A 354 -28.34 12.66 -12.76
CA ALA A 354 -27.54 11.56 -13.28
C ALA A 354 -26.04 11.76 -13.02
N GLN A 355 -25.52 12.96 -13.23
CA GLN A 355 -24.10 13.23 -12.98
C GLN A 355 -23.72 13.32 -11.51
N LEU A 356 -24.61 13.85 -10.66
CA LEU A 356 -24.41 13.82 -9.21
C LEU A 356 -24.40 12.38 -8.70
N LEU A 357 -25.31 11.52 -9.18
CA LEU A 357 -25.34 10.11 -8.82
C LEU A 357 -24.08 9.38 -9.25
N ASN A 358 -23.62 9.55 -10.50
CA ASN A 358 -22.38 8.95 -10.98
C ASN A 358 -21.17 9.39 -10.13
N THR A 359 -21.12 10.68 -9.78
CA THR A 359 -20.07 11.24 -8.92
C THR A 359 -20.11 10.61 -7.52
N ILE A 360 -21.25 10.61 -6.85
CA ILE A 360 -21.37 10.05 -5.49
C ILE A 360 -21.07 8.54 -5.50
N GLN A 361 -21.47 7.83 -6.56
CA GLN A 361 -21.28 6.39 -6.71
C GLN A 361 -19.80 6.03 -6.86
N LEU A 362 -19.03 6.85 -7.57
CA LEU A 362 -17.58 6.68 -7.65
C LEU A 362 -16.93 6.68 -6.26
N TYR A 363 -17.34 7.58 -5.37
CA TYR A 363 -16.78 7.64 -4.00
C TYR A 363 -17.31 6.51 -3.11
N MET A 364 -18.61 6.24 -3.13
CA MET A 364 -19.24 5.25 -2.25
C MET A 364 -18.97 3.80 -2.66
N SER A 365 -19.05 3.49 -3.96
CA SER A 365 -19.04 2.11 -4.46
C SER A 365 -17.67 1.67 -4.98
N ILE A 366 -16.74 2.59 -5.25
CA ILE A 366 -15.41 2.27 -5.78
C ILE A 366 -14.30 2.71 -4.82
N PHE A 367 -14.16 4.02 -4.58
CA PHE A 367 -13.02 4.52 -3.79
C PHE A 367 -13.08 4.14 -2.31
N PHE A 368 -14.26 4.19 -1.68
CA PHE A 368 -14.38 3.80 -0.28
C PHE A 368 -14.08 2.31 -0.04
N PRO A 369 -14.61 1.34 -0.81
CA PRO A 369 -14.21 -0.07 -0.66
C PRO A 369 -12.72 -0.32 -0.87
N LEU A 370 -12.10 0.35 -1.86
CA LEU A 370 -10.64 0.26 -2.08
C LEU A 370 -9.85 0.83 -0.90
N ALA A 371 -10.27 1.97 -0.36
CA ALA A 371 -9.65 2.59 0.81
C ALA A 371 -9.78 1.71 2.06
N HIS A 372 -10.96 1.13 2.28
CA HIS A 372 -11.21 0.24 3.41
C HIS A 372 -10.41 -1.07 3.31
N SER A 373 -10.41 -1.71 2.13
CA SER A 373 -9.64 -2.94 1.91
C SER A 373 -8.15 -2.72 2.11
N SER A 374 -7.60 -1.66 1.50
CA SER A 374 -6.18 -1.31 1.63
C SER A 374 -5.80 -0.89 3.04
N TYR A 375 -6.69 -0.22 3.77
CA TYR A 375 -6.49 0.09 5.19
C TYR A 375 -6.34 -1.17 6.05
N GLU A 376 -7.25 -2.15 5.91
CA GLU A 376 -7.17 -3.39 6.70
C GLU A 376 -5.91 -4.20 6.36
N GLU A 377 -5.50 -4.25 5.08
CA GLU A 377 -4.24 -4.89 4.68
C GLU A 377 -3.01 -4.17 5.25
N ALA A 378 -2.96 -2.84 5.15
CA ALA A 378 -1.87 -2.04 5.70
C ALA A 378 -1.79 -2.16 7.23
N LYS A 379 -2.93 -2.24 7.92
CA LYS A 379 -2.99 -2.44 9.38
C LYS A 379 -2.38 -3.76 9.82
N VAL A 380 -2.63 -4.85 9.08
CA VAL A 380 -1.98 -6.15 9.33
C VAL A 380 -0.47 -6.04 9.11
N SER A 381 -0.04 -5.34 8.06
CA SER A 381 1.38 -5.14 7.76
C SER A 381 2.10 -4.28 8.79
N VAL A 382 1.48 -3.18 9.25
CA VAL A 382 1.98 -2.38 10.36
C VAL A 382 2.20 -3.23 11.60
N ARG A 383 1.22 -4.08 11.95
CA ARG A 383 1.35 -4.97 13.11
C ARG A 383 2.53 -5.95 12.98
N ARG A 384 2.71 -6.56 11.82
CA ARG A 384 3.83 -7.50 11.58
C ARG A 384 5.18 -6.80 11.65
N ILE A 385 5.27 -5.58 11.12
CA ILE A 385 6.49 -4.76 11.22
C ILE A 385 6.72 -4.35 12.68
N GLU A 386 5.68 -3.95 13.43
CA GLU A 386 5.78 -3.66 14.86
C GLU A 386 6.31 -4.87 15.65
N GLU A 387 5.74 -6.06 15.41
CA GLU A 387 6.20 -7.31 16.03
C GLU A 387 7.69 -7.56 15.74
N PHE A 388 8.13 -7.38 14.50
CA PHE A 388 9.55 -7.46 14.11
C PHE A 388 10.45 -6.41 14.80
N LEU A 389 10.03 -5.14 14.80
CA LEU A 389 10.80 -4.05 15.40
C LEU A 389 10.94 -4.17 16.92
N THR A 390 10.03 -4.90 17.58
CA THR A 390 10.07 -5.16 19.03
C THR A 390 10.83 -6.42 19.43
N MET A 391 11.39 -7.17 18.47
CA MET A 391 12.22 -8.34 18.78
C MET A 391 13.49 -7.95 19.55
N GLU A 392 14.00 -8.88 20.33
CA GLU A 392 15.18 -8.69 21.18
C GLU A 392 16.44 -8.42 20.34
N GLU A 393 17.14 -7.36 20.71
CA GLU A 393 18.42 -6.99 20.13
C GLU A 393 19.58 -7.65 20.88
N ILE A 394 20.73 -7.76 20.23
CA ILE A 394 21.97 -8.13 20.89
C ILE A 394 22.26 -7.04 21.94
N PRO A 395 22.46 -7.40 23.23
CA PRO A 395 22.81 -6.42 24.24
C PRO A 395 24.10 -5.71 23.83
N ALA A 396 24.13 -4.38 24.00
CA ALA A 396 25.35 -3.61 23.77
C ALA A 396 26.47 -4.20 24.64
N LEU A 397 27.65 -4.41 24.06
CA LEU A 397 28.82 -4.90 24.78
C LEU A 397 29.10 -3.95 25.95
N THR A 398 28.95 -4.44 27.17
CA THR A 398 29.39 -3.73 28.37
C THR A 398 30.91 -3.83 28.43
N TYR A 399 31.59 -2.75 28.06
CA TYR A 399 33.01 -2.62 28.36
C TYR A 399 33.13 -2.32 29.85
N SER A 400 33.80 -3.20 30.61
CA SER A 400 34.25 -2.85 31.95
C SER A 400 35.40 -1.85 31.84
N ASP A 401 35.48 -0.88 32.76
CA ASP A 401 36.57 0.11 32.79
C ASP A 401 37.95 -0.58 32.92
N ASP A 402 38.01 -1.75 33.56
CA ASP A 402 39.21 -2.61 33.64
C ASP A 402 39.67 -3.18 32.27
N GLY A 403 38.75 -3.28 31.29
CA GLY A 403 39.04 -3.80 29.96
C GLY A 403 39.69 -2.79 29.02
N VAL A 404 39.48 -1.48 29.27
CA VAL A 404 40.07 -0.40 28.46
C VAL A 404 41.53 -0.18 28.83
N ALA A 405 41.89 -0.27 30.11
CA ALA A 405 43.29 -0.19 30.57
C ALA A 405 44.14 -1.40 30.13
N ALA A 406 43.53 -2.57 29.91
CA ALA A 406 44.21 -3.75 29.36
C ALA A 406 44.31 -3.75 27.82
N ALA A 407 43.50 -2.94 27.12
CA ALA A 407 43.45 -2.90 25.66
C ALA A 407 44.59 -2.07 25.03
N GLU A 408 45.32 -1.26 25.81
CA GLU A 408 46.50 -0.54 25.33
C GLU A 408 47.66 -1.48 24.96
N ASN A 409 47.61 -2.75 25.36
CA ASN A 409 48.58 -3.75 24.90
C ASN A 409 47.95 -5.16 24.81
N THR A 410 48.09 -5.74 23.62
CA THR A 410 47.86 -7.17 23.25
C THR A 410 46.49 -7.51 22.68
N GLY A 411 46.44 -7.73 21.35
CA GLY A 411 45.34 -8.40 20.63
C GLY A 411 45.23 -9.90 20.96
N GLY A 412 45.31 -10.26 22.24
CA GLY A 412 45.12 -11.62 22.74
C GLY A 412 43.65 -11.89 23.07
N ILE A 413 43.26 -13.17 23.05
CA ILE A 413 41.91 -13.62 23.37
C ILE A 413 41.96 -14.37 24.70
N ARG A 414 41.21 -13.90 25.70
CA ARG A 414 41.09 -14.58 27.00
C ARG A 414 39.63 -14.86 27.32
N LEU A 415 39.30 -16.14 27.54
CA LEU A 415 38.03 -16.61 28.07
C LEU A 415 38.29 -17.22 29.45
N VAL A 416 37.46 -16.87 30.44
CA VAL A 416 37.56 -17.40 31.79
C VAL A 416 36.18 -17.92 32.21
N LYS A 417 36.08 -19.22 32.48
CA LYS A 417 34.85 -19.94 32.83
C LYS A 417 33.68 -19.55 31.94
N ALA A 418 33.94 -19.39 30.65
CA ALA A 418 32.95 -18.91 29.70
C ALA A 418 31.87 -19.98 29.47
N ARG A 419 30.61 -19.53 29.47
CA ARG A 419 29.43 -20.36 29.22
C ARG A 419 28.61 -19.70 28.12
N ALA A 420 28.20 -20.47 27.11
CA ALA A 420 27.42 -19.96 26.00
C ALA A 420 26.34 -20.95 25.59
N SER A 421 25.20 -20.42 25.14
CA SER A 421 24.11 -21.21 24.60
C SER A 421 23.34 -20.46 23.54
N TRP A 422 22.82 -21.21 22.58
CA TRP A 422 21.90 -20.72 21.54
C TRP A 422 20.46 -20.54 22.05
N LEU A 423 20.14 -20.97 23.28
CA LEU A 423 18.82 -20.83 23.88
C LEU A 423 18.93 -19.99 25.16
N PRO A 424 17.95 -19.11 25.47
CA PRO A 424 17.99 -18.28 26.68
C PRO A 424 17.93 -19.12 27.96
N ASN A 425 17.15 -20.20 27.94
CA ASN A 425 16.99 -21.14 29.06
C ASN A 425 17.35 -22.57 28.59
N PRO A 426 18.64 -22.88 28.45
CA PRO A 426 19.05 -24.19 27.99
C PRO A 426 19.02 -25.22 29.12
N ILE A 427 18.71 -26.48 28.77
CA ILE A 427 18.87 -27.62 29.69
C ILE A 427 20.36 -27.86 29.98
N ALA A 428 21.21 -27.69 28.96
CA ALA A 428 22.66 -27.70 29.08
C ALA A 428 23.26 -26.65 28.14
N HIS A 429 24.30 -25.95 28.59
CA HIS A 429 24.99 -24.96 27.76
C HIS A 429 25.69 -25.65 26.58
N THR A 430 25.69 -24.99 25.42
CA THR A 430 26.41 -25.49 24.23
C THR A 430 27.92 -25.44 24.45
N LEU A 431 28.39 -24.42 25.17
CA LEU A 431 29.75 -24.31 25.68
C LEU A 431 29.67 -24.12 27.20
N SER A 432 30.40 -24.92 27.95
CA SER A 432 30.44 -24.86 29.41
C SER A 432 31.88 -24.84 29.90
N ASP A 433 32.16 -23.93 30.84
CA ASP A 433 33.42 -23.84 31.59
C ASP A 433 34.66 -23.78 30.67
N ILE A 434 34.60 -22.92 29.64
CA ILE A 434 35.71 -22.71 28.72
C ILE A 434 36.71 -21.72 29.33
N ASP A 435 37.93 -22.19 29.55
CA ASP A 435 39.10 -21.39 29.91
C ASP A 435 40.09 -21.39 28.72
N LEU A 436 40.35 -20.23 28.14
CA LEU A 436 41.20 -20.07 26.96
C LEU A 436 42.06 -18.83 27.09
N ASN A 437 43.34 -18.91 26.73
CA ASN A 437 44.25 -17.77 26.67
C ASN A 437 45.15 -17.87 25.44
N ILE A 438 44.84 -17.07 24.41
CA ILE A 438 45.55 -17.03 23.13
C ILE A 438 46.36 -15.73 23.06
N LYS A 439 47.66 -15.87 22.80
CA LYS A 439 48.57 -14.73 22.66
C LYS A 439 48.47 -14.12 21.26
N PRO A 440 48.77 -12.81 21.09
CA PRO A 440 48.85 -12.21 19.77
C PRO A 440 49.85 -12.94 18.86
N GLY A 441 49.52 -13.08 17.57
CA GLY A 441 50.42 -13.65 16.57
C GLY A 441 50.53 -15.19 16.54
N THR A 442 49.67 -15.90 17.28
CA THR A 442 49.67 -17.37 17.29
C THR A 442 48.59 -17.96 16.38
N LEU A 443 48.92 -19.00 15.62
CA LEU A 443 47.95 -19.83 14.89
C LEU A 443 47.44 -20.96 15.81
N CYS A 444 46.13 -21.01 16.02
CA CYS A 444 45.48 -22.05 16.83
C CYS A 444 44.55 -22.90 15.96
N CYS A 445 44.55 -24.22 16.19
CA CYS A 445 43.67 -25.17 15.52
C CYS A 445 42.61 -25.69 16.49
N VAL A 446 41.33 -25.69 16.08
CA VAL A 446 40.22 -26.23 16.88
C VAL A 446 39.81 -27.59 16.30
N GLY A 447 40.12 -28.66 17.02
CA GLY A 447 39.76 -30.05 16.65
C GLY A 447 38.61 -30.61 17.51
N GLY A 448 37.93 -31.63 17.01
CA GLY A 448 36.86 -32.30 17.75
C GLY A 448 35.87 -33.05 16.86
N THR A 449 35.08 -33.94 17.46
CA THR A 449 34.06 -34.78 16.78
C THR A 449 32.91 -33.94 16.20
N VAL A 450 32.14 -34.50 15.26
CA VAL A 450 30.97 -33.80 14.69
C VAL A 450 29.99 -33.44 15.81
N GLY A 451 29.55 -32.18 15.87
CA GLY A 451 28.65 -31.69 16.92
C GLY A 451 29.31 -31.27 18.24
N SER A 452 30.65 -31.32 18.36
CA SER A 452 31.36 -30.98 19.61
C SER A 452 31.42 -29.49 19.96
N GLY A 453 30.62 -28.63 19.33
CA GLY A 453 30.60 -27.18 19.61
C GLY A 453 31.67 -26.32 18.93
N LYS A 454 32.49 -26.87 18.02
CA LYS A 454 33.59 -26.14 17.34
C LYS A 454 33.17 -24.86 16.61
N SER A 455 31.98 -24.83 16.02
CA SER A 455 31.46 -23.63 15.32
C SER A 455 30.76 -22.64 16.26
N SER A 456 30.42 -23.09 17.48
CA SER A 456 29.83 -22.23 18.51
C SER A 456 30.91 -21.49 19.31
N LEU A 457 32.10 -22.10 19.44
CA LEU A 457 33.33 -21.48 19.94
C LEU A 457 33.91 -20.57 18.86
#